data_AF-A0A150FR44-F1
#
_entry.id   AF-A0A150FR44-F1
#
_cell.length_a   1.000
_cell.length_b   1.000
_cell.length_c   1.000
_cell.angle_alpha   90.00
_cell.angle_beta   90.00
_cell.angle_gamma   90.00
#
_symmetry.space_group_name_H-M   'P 1'
#
loop_
_entity.id
_entity.type
_entity.pdbx_description
1 polymer ?
#
loop_
_entity_poly.entity_id
_entity_poly.type
_entity_poly.pdbx_seq_one_letter_code
_entity_poly.pdbx_strand_id
1 'polypeptide(L)' 'MAEVRLRENETLDSALKRFKRQCAMSGVLSEVRKREHYDKPSVRRKKKSEAARKNKRR' A
#
# COMPACT_ATOMS: atom_id res chain seq x y z
N MET A 1 -6.76 8.54 0.49
CA MET A 1 -6.47 8.51 -0.96
C MET A 1 -5.20 9.31 -1.22
N ALA A 2 -4.41 8.96 -2.24
CA ALA A 2 -3.18 9.68 -2.57
C ALA A 2 -3.49 10.76 -3.61
N GLU A 3 -3.20 12.02 -3.29
CA GLU A 3 -3.34 13.15 -4.21
C GLU A 3 -1.96 13.73 -4.51
N VAL A 4 -1.63 13.88 -5.79
CA VAL A 4 -0.38 14.51 -6.26
C VAL A 4 -0.75 15.76 -7.05
N ARG A 5 -0.34 16.93 -6.53
CA ARG A 5 -0.40 18.19 -7.29
C ARG A 5 0.83 18.29 -8.18
N LEU A 6 0.60 18.45 -9.48
CA LEU A 6 1.64 18.70 -10.48
C LEU A 6 2.27 20.07 -10.23
N ARG A 7 3.60 20.14 -10.29
CA ARG A 7 4.34 21.42 -10.25
C ARG A 7 4.62 21.88 -11.68
N GLU A 8 4.73 23.19 -11.88
CA GLU A 8 4.83 23.83 -13.21
C GLU A 8 6.06 23.38 -14.04
N ASN A 9 7.10 22.82 -13.42
CA ASN A 9 8.32 22.33 -14.08
C ASN A 9 8.47 20.79 -14.02
N GLU A 10 7.38 20.03 -13.90
CA GLU A 10 7.43 18.56 -13.89
C GLU A 10 7.04 17.94 -15.22
N THR A 11 7.80 16.92 -15.63
CA THR A 11 7.39 15.99 -16.68
C THR A 11 6.33 15.03 -16.14
N LEU A 12 5.38 14.65 -17.01
CA LEU A 12 4.27 13.73 -16.69
C LEU A 12 4.76 12.42 -16.03
N ASP A 13 5.86 11.86 -16.52
CA ASP A 13 6.45 10.63 -15.98
C ASP A 13 6.97 10.77 -14.54
N SER A 14 7.51 11.94 -14.18
CA SER A 14 7.98 12.22 -12.82
C SER A 14 6.81 12.25 -11.83
N ALA A 15 5.69 12.87 -12.24
CA ALA A 15 4.47 12.92 -11.46
C ALA A 15 3.85 11.51 -11.29
N LEU A 16 3.80 10.72 -12.36
CA LEU A 16 3.30 9.34 -12.33
C LEU A 16 4.14 8.44 -11.41
N LYS A 17 5.47 8.58 -11.43
CA LYS A 17 6.36 7.83 -10.54
C LYS A 17 6.10 8.15 -9.07
N ARG A 18 5.85 9.43 -8.77
CA ARG A 18 5.54 9.90 -7.40
C ARG A 18 4.18 9.43 -6.94
N PHE A 19 3.18 9.48 -7.81
CA PHE A 19 1.85 8.95 -7.56
C PHE A 19 1.90 7.45 -7.28
N LYS A 20 2.60 6.66 -8.10
CA LYS A 20 2.80 5.23 -7.87
C LYS A 20 3.46 4.96 -6.51
N ARG A 21 4.45 5.75 -6.11
CA ARG A 21 5.10 5.63 -4.80
C ARG A 21 4.16 5.99 -3.65
N GLN A 22 3.38 7.05 -3.76
CA GLN A 22 2.38 7.42 -2.75
C GLN A 22 1.26 6.38 -2.63
N CYS A 23 0.77 5.84 -3.75
CA CYS A 23 -0.20 4.74 -3.76
C CYS A 23 0.35 3.49 -3.08
N ALA A 24 1.62 3.14 -3.35
CA ALA A 24 2.28 2.02 -2.67
C ALA A 24 2.43 2.26 -1.16
N MET A 25 2.84 3.48 -0.75
CA MET A 25 2.99 3.88 0.66
C MET A 25 1.65 3.91 1.40
N SER A 26 0.59 4.37 0.74
CA SER A 26 -0.76 4.41 1.31
C SER A 26 -1.36 3.02 1.54
N GLY A 27 -0.78 1.97 0.94
CA GLY A 27 -1.19 0.59 1.17
C GLY A 27 -2.58 0.24 0.63
N VAL A 28 -3.22 1.12 -0.16
CA VAL A 28 -4.58 0.95 -0.69
C VAL A 28 -4.74 -0.40 -1.41
N LEU A 29 -3.80 -0.77 -2.27
CA LEU A 29 -3.83 -2.06 -2.98
C LEU A 29 -3.70 -3.27 -2.02
N SER A 30 -2.95 -3.12 -0.93
CA SER A 30 -2.80 -4.16 0.07
C SER A 30 -4.06 -4.33 0.93
N GLU A 31 -4.82 -3.25 1.11
CA GLU A 31 -6.07 -3.25 1.86
C GLU A 31 -7.21 -3.84 1.05
N VAL A 32 -7.31 -3.51 -0.24
CA VAL A 32 -8.26 -4.14 -1.17
C VAL A 32 -8.09 -5.66 -1.15
N ARG A 33 -6.87 -6.16 -1.34
CA ARG A 33 -6.56 -7.61 -1.29
C ARG A 33 -6.93 -8.29 0.04
N LYS A 34 -6.79 -7.58 1.16
CA LYS A 34 -7.17 -8.10 2.49
C LYS A 34 -8.68 -8.12 2.71
N ARG A 35 -9.45 -7.35 1.95
CA ARG A 35 -10.90 -7.20 2.06
C ARG A 35 -11.66 -7.94 0.95
N GLU A 36 -10.97 -8.52 -0.03
CA GLU A 36 -11.57 -9.33 -1.11
C GLU A 36 -12.47 -10.46 -0.59
N HIS A 37 -12.09 -11.07 0.54
CA HIS A 37 -12.87 -12.11 1.19
C HIS A 37 -12.91 -11.88 2.71
N TYR A 38 -13.98 -12.38 3.34
CA TYR A 38 -14.06 -12.36 4.79
C TYR A 38 -13.07 -13.36 5.41
N ASP A 39 -12.12 -12.83 6.16
CA ASP A 39 -11.27 -13.63 7.04
C ASP A 39 -11.79 -13.57 8.48
N LYS A 40 -11.94 -14.74 9.11
CA LYS A 40 -12.23 -14.83 10.55
C LYS A 40 -11.19 -14.02 11.35
N PRO A 41 -11.59 -13.30 12.43
CA PRO A 41 -10.67 -12.44 13.19
C PRO A 41 -9.40 -13.15 13.69
N SER A 42 -9.47 -14.45 14.00
CA SER A 42 -8.29 -15.25 14.37
C SER A 42 -7.27 -15.36 13.22
N VAL A 43 -7.75 -15.62 12.00
CA VAL A 43 -6.92 -15.72 10.79
C VAL A 43 -6.28 -14.36 10.47
N ARG A 44 -7.03 -13.26 10.63
CA ARG A 44 -6.50 -11.90 10.46
C ARG A 44 -5.35 -11.59 11.44
N ARG A 45 -5.49 -12.01 12.72
CA ARG A 45 -4.44 -11.85 13.73
C ARG A 45 -3.19 -12.67 13.40
N LYS A 46 -3.36 -13.91 12.93
CA LYS A 46 -2.25 -14.78 12.48
C LYS A 46 -1.51 -14.20 11.27
N LYS A 47 -2.24 -13.80 10.23
CA LYS A 47 -1.68 -13.15 9.02
C LYS A 47 -0.90 -11.87 9.39
N LYS A 48 -1.39 -11.08 10.36
CA LYS A 48 -0.71 -9.86 10.84
C LYS A 48 0.63 -10.17 11.55
N SER A 49 0.66 -11.19 12.42
CA SER A 49 1.88 -11.55 13.15
C SER A 49 2.93 -12.17 12.23
N GLU A 50 2.52 -12.98 11.26
CA GLU A 50 3.41 -13.53 10.22
C GLU A 50 4.02 -12.43 9.35
N ALA A 51 3.22 -11.45 8.91
CA ALA A 51 3.71 -10.31 8.14
C ALA A 51 4.74 -9.48 8.93
N ALA A 52 4.49 -9.25 10.24
CA ALA A 52 5.42 -8.54 11.11
C ALA A 52 6.76 -9.30 11.28
N ARG A 53 6.70 -10.63 11.46
CA ARG A 53 7.90 -11.48 11.54
C ARG A 53 8.71 -11.45 10.24
N LYS A 54 8.03 -11.51 9.09
CA LYS A 54 8.68 -11.43 7.78
C LYS A 54 9.35 -10.09 7.55
N ASN A 55 8.73 -8.99 7.96
CA ASN A 55 9.33 -7.66 7.87
C ASN A 55 10.53 -7.48 8.79
N LYS A 56 10.54 -8.08 9.99
CA LYS A 56 11.69 -8.02 10.91
C LYS A 56 12.90 -8.83 10.41
N ARG A 57 12.66 -9.85 9.59
CA ARG A 57 13.72 -10.68 8.97
C ARG A 57 14.31 -10.06 7.70
N ARG A 58 13.71 -9.00 7.17
CA ARG A 58 14.13 -8.30 5.96
C ARG A 58 14.93 -7.07 6.32
#